data_AF-A0A7K0KKJ3-F1
#
_entry.id   AF-A0A7K0KKJ3-F1
#
_cell.length_a   1.000
_cell.length_b   1.000
_cell.length_c   1.000
_cell.angle_alpha   90.00
_cell.angle_beta   90.00
_cell.angle_gamma   90.00
#
_symmetry.space_group_name_H-M   'P 1'
#
loop_
_entity.id
_entity.type
_entity.pdbx_description
1 polymer ?
#
loop_
_entity_poly.entity_id
_entity_poly.type
_entity_poly.pdbx_seq_one_letter_code
_entity_poly.pdbx_strand_id
1 'polypeptide(L)'
;MEVRDIFELRKEGRTEEAYRAILQIYAIHQGPHTNLCMFWCTNDLFKMRVREKRIDEARKLLYQLTQLYPHIQDRLLMGNRAIVNAALTLDKNIDNFNLVYFMPFFNRMTEADWQPYIAQGHSVPSLGQQVVNHLLKNLPQRDTKYVDTIADLFRTALKKSPYYKENLRHLAQMHTLFGKKKEAVDTYKKLLRRHHDSYLYAELAKLIYNPSEKIALYSMAVTMQRKEEYRAKYHLELAALMQDTLPARAAYELQCYFGIRQRHQQHITAFAKRLMDKLKTAKPVKDEDERLMYLRAKAVVNKLIDNE
;
A
#
# COMPACT_ATOMS: atom_id res chain seq x y z
N MET A 1 -33.86 -30.23 -11.53
CA MET A 1 -32.41 -30.06 -11.32
C MET A 1 -32.19 -29.99 -9.83
N GLU A 2 -31.35 -30.85 -9.29
CA GLU A 2 -31.03 -30.90 -7.87
C GLU A 2 -29.74 -30.14 -7.55
N VAL A 3 -29.46 -29.92 -6.27
CA VAL A 3 -28.23 -29.24 -5.81
C VAL A 3 -26.96 -29.92 -6.34
N ARG A 4 -26.99 -31.27 -6.48
CA ARG A 4 -25.88 -32.04 -7.03
C ARG A 4 -25.58 -31.68 -8.47
N ASP A 5 -26.60 -31.58 -9.32
CA ASP A 5 -26.45 -31.22 -10.73
C ASP A 5 -25.83 -29.82 -10.89
N ILE A 6 -26.21 -28.90 -10.00
CA ILE A 6 -25.67 -27.53 -9.99
C ILE A 6 -24.17 -27.52 -9.66
N PHE A 7 -23.71 -28.40 -8.76
CA PHE A 7 -22.27 -28.53 -8.51
C PHE A 7 -21.50 -29.03 -9.74
N GLU A 8 -22.10 -29.90 -10.57
CA GLU A 8 -21.49 -30.31 -11.84
C GLU A 8 -21.44 -29.15 -12.84
N LEU A 9 -22.53 -28.37 -12.98
CA LEU A 9 -22.52 -27.14 -13.81
C LEU A 9 -21.39 -26.16 -13.41
N ARG A 10 -21.14 -26.01 -12.11
CA ARG A 10 -20.02 -25.19 -11.62
C ARG A 10 -18.66 -25.74 -12.04
N LYS A 11 -18.46 -27.07 -11.96
CA LYS A 11 -17.21 -27.72 -12.37
C LYS A 11 -16.97 -27.58 -13.88
N GLU A 12 -18.04 -27.60 -14.68
CA GLU A 12 -18.01 -27.35 -16.13
C GLU A 12 -17.76 -25.87 -16.48
N GLY A 13 -17.75 -24.96 -15.49
CA GLY A 13 -17.56 -23.53 -15.70
C GLY A 13 -18.81 -22.78 -16.16
N ARG A 14 -19.98 -23.43 -16.19
CA ARG A 14 -21.29 -22.85 -16.58
C ARG A 14 -21.87 -21.97 -15.46
N THR A 15 -21.13 -20.90 -15.16
CA THR A 15 -21.26 -20.08 -13.95
C THR A 15 -22.63 -19.40 -13.83
N GLU A 16 -23.10 -18.74 -14.90
CA GLU A 16 -24.40 -18.05 -14.85
C GLU A 16 -25.57 -19.02 -14.74
N GLU A 17 -25.50 -20.14 -15.45
CA GLU A 17 -26.54 -21.15 -15.42
C GLU A 17 -26.64 -21.81 -14.05
N ALA A 18 -25.50 -22.19 -13.47
CA ALA A 18 -25.44 -22.70 -12.10
C ALA A 18 -26.05 -21.70 -11.11
N TYR A 19 -25.70 -20.41 -11.23
CA TYR A 19 -26.24 -19.35 -10.37
C TYR A 19 -27.76 -19.16 -10.53
N ARG A 20 -28.28 -19.15 -11.76
CA ARG A 20 -29.72 -19.04 -12.03
C ARG A 20 -30.49 -20.25 -11.49
N ALA A 21 -29.94 -21.46 -11.67
CA ALA A 21 -30.55 -22.68 -11.17
C ALA A 21 -30.63 -22.70 -9.64
N ILE A 22 -29.54 -22.33 -8.94
CA ILE A 22 -29.56 -22.33 -7.47
C ILE A 22 -30.47 -21.25 -6.90
N LEU A 23 -30.63 -20.09 -7.56
CA LEU A 23 -31.57 -19.05 -7.12
C LEU A 23 -33.01 -19.57 -7.01
N GLN A 24 -33.45 -20.38 -7.99
CA GLN A 24 -34.80 -20.96 -7.99
C GLN A 24 -35.00 -21.92 -6.82
N ILE A 25 -34.01 -22.77 -6.54
CA ILE A 25 -34.07 -23.72 -5.41
C ILE A 25 -33.99 -22.97 -4.08
N TYR A 26 -33.08 -22.00 -3.96
CA TYR A 26 -32.84 -21.22 -2.74
C TYR A 26 -34.04 -20.39 -2.30
N ALA A 27 -34.86 -19.94 -3.25
CA ALA A 27 -36.11 -19.23 -2.96
C ALA A 27 -37.14 -20.10 -2.23
N ILE A 28 -37.06 -21.42 -2.39
CA ILE A 28 -38.03 -22.39 -1.84
C ILE A 28 -37.47 -23.11 -0.61
N HIS A 29 -36.16 -23.39 -0.60
CA HIS A 29 -35.51 -24.19 0.45
C HIS A 29 -34.11 -23.68 0.81
N GLN A 30 -33.85 -23.52 2.11
CA GLN A 30 -32.59 -22.97 2.65
C GLN A 30 -31.89 -23.94 3.62
N GLY A 31 -31.70 -25.19 3.18
CA GLY A 31 -30.96 -26.19 3.95
C GLY A 31 -29.43 -26.11 3.78
N PRO A 32 -28.65 -26.89 4.56
CA PRO A 32 -27.19 -26.80 4.59
C PRO A 32 -26.51 -26.93 3.22
N HIS A 33 -26.94 -27.90 2.41
CA HIS A 33 -26.38 -28.11 1.07
C HIS A 33 -26.79 -27.01 0.07
N THR A 34 -28.02 -26.52 0.16
CA THR A 34 -28.50 -25.42 -0.68
C THR A 34 -27.77 -24.12 -0.35
N ASN A 35 -27.58 -23.80 0.94
CA ASN A 35 -26.82 -22.63 1.38
C ASN A 35 -25.37 -22.69 0.91
N LEU A 36 -24.72 -23.85 1.05
CA LEU A 36 -23.35 -24.06 0.58
C LEU A 36 -23.25 -23.89 -0.94
N CYS A 37 -24.17 -24.49 -1.70
CA CYS A 37 -24.19 -24.37 -3.16
C CYS A 37 -24.42 -22.92 -3.60
N MET A 38 -25.36 -22.22 -2.95
CA MET A 38 -25.67 -20.82 -3.21
C MET A 38 -24.46 -19.92 -2.97
N PHE A 39 -23.77 -20.10 -1.84
CA PHE A 39 -22.55 -19.37 -1.51
C PHE A 39 -21.50 -19.52 -2.61
N TRP A 40 -21.23 -20.76 -3.03
CA TRP A 40 -20.19 -21.00 -4.00
C TRP A 40 -20.55 -20.59 -5.43
N CYS A 41 -21.81 -20.74 -5.85
CA CYS A 41 -22.28 -20.16 -7.12
C CYS A 41 -22.12 -18.63 -7.13
N THR A 42 -22.46 -17.97 -6.01
CA THR A 42 -22.31 -16.52 -5.84
C THR A 42 -20.84 -16.10 -5.96
N ASN A 43 -19.92 -16.86 -5.36
CA ASN A 43 -18.48 -16.59 -5.43
C ASN A 43 -17.91 -16.78 -6.84
N ASP A 44 -18.37 -17.79 -7.58
CA ASP A 44 -17.91 -18.01 -8.95
C ASP A 44 -18.43 -16.91 -9.88
N LEU A 45 -19.70 -16.50 -9.70
CA LEU A 45 -20.28 -15.36 -10.42
C LEU A 45 -19.55 -14.06 -10.08
N PHE A 46 -19.20 -13.84 -8.81
CA PHE A 46 -18.39 -12.69 -8.39
C PHE A 46 -17.08 -12.61 -9.18
N LYS A 47 -16.32 -13.73 -9.23
CA LYS A 47 -15.06 -13.79 -9.97
C LYS A 47 -15.25 -13.50 -11.45
N MET A 48 -16.33 -14.02 -12.05
CA MET A 48 -16.66 -13.76 -13.45
C MET A 48 -16.96 -12.27 -13.68
N ARG A 49 -17.77 -11.64 -12.84
CA ARG A 49 -18.11 -10.21 -12.95
C ARG A 49 -16.90 -9.30 -12.78
N VAL A 50 -15.96 -9.63 -11.89
CA VAL A 50 -14.69 -8.91 -11.80
C VAL A 50 -13.90 -9.01 -13.12
N ARG A 51 -13.78 -10.21 -13.71
CA ARG A 51 -13.08 -10.39 -15.00
C ARG A 51 -13.74 -9.61 -16.14
N GLU A 52 -15.06 -9.53 -16.14
CA GLU A 52 -15.85 -8.74 -17.09
C GLU A 52 -15.87 -7.24 -16.79
N LYS A 53 -15.14 -6.77 -15.77
CA LYS A 53 -15.12 -5.38 -15.29
C LYS A 53 -16.49 -4.84 -14.86
N ARG A 54 -17.44 -5.71 -14.53
CA ARG A 54 -18.76 -5.34 -13.99
C ARG A 54 -18.67 -5.17 -12.47
N ILE A 55 -17.96 -4.13 -12.04
CA ILE A 55 -17.55 -3.93 -10.64
C ILE A 55 -18.74 -3.69 -9.70
N ASP A 56 -19.80 -3.00 -10.16
CA ASP A 56 -20.99 -2.76 -9.34
C ASP A 56 -21.77 -4.06 -9.05
N GLU A 57 -21.85 -4.95 -10.04
CA GLU A 57 -22.44 -6.29 -9.85
C GLU A 57 -21.57 -7.13 -8.90
N ALA A 58 -20.25 -7.11 -9.09
CA ALA A 58 -19.32 -7.81 -8.19
C ALA A 58 -19.44 -7.31 -6.75
N ARG A 59 -19.64 -6.00 -6.53
CA ARG A 59 -19.86 -5.43 -5.19
C ARG A 59 -21.12 -5.99 -4.52
N LYS A 60 -22.24 -6.08 -5.27
CA LYS A 60 -23.49 -6.67 -4.76
C LYS A 60 -23.31 -8.15 -4.41
N LEU A 61 -22.56 -8.89 -5.23
CA LEU A 61 -22.26 -10.30 -4.98
C LEU A 61 -21.38 -10.49 -3.74
N LEU A 62 -20.38 -9.64 -3.51
CA LEU A 62 -19.61 -9.68 -2.26
C LEU A 62 -20.50 -9.43 -1.04
N TYR A 63 -21.40 -8.45 -1.10
CA TYR A 63 -22.36 -8.24 -0.03
C TYR A 63 -23.21 -9.49 0.21
N GLN A 64 -23.73 -10.12 -0.85
CA GLN A 64 -24.48 -11.37 -0.75
C GLN A 64 -23.65 -12.50 -0.11
N LEU A 65 -22.36 -12.64 -0.45
CA LEU A 65 -21.48 -13.61 0.20
C LEU A 65 -21.41 -13.42 1.72
N THR A 66 -21.34 -12.16 2.19
CA THR A 66 -21.34 -11.89 3.64
C THR A 66 -22.64 -12.29 4.32
N GLN A 67 -23.77 -12.19 3.62
CA GLN A 67 -25.09 -12.59 4.15
C GLN A 67 -25.28 -14.11 4.13
N LEU A 68 -24.74 -14.80 3.13
CA LEU A 68 -24.83 -16.26 3.02
C LEU A 68 -23.91 -16.97 4.02
N TYR A 69 -22.79 -16.34 4.39
CA TYR A 69 -21.73 -16.97 5.17
C TYR A 69 -22.14 -17.52 6.55
N PRO A 70 -22.99 -16.85 7.35
CA PRO A 70 -23.49 -17.41 8.62
C PRO A 70 -24.28 -18.72 8.45
N HIS A 71 -24.77 -19.02 7.25
CA HIS A 71 -25.63 -20.17 6.95
C HIS A 71 -24.87 -21.37 6.36
N ILE A 72 -23.55 -21.28 6.19
CA ILE A 72 -22.71 -22.38 5.69
C ILE A 72 -21.85 -23.00 6.80
N GLN A 73 -21.65 -24.31 6.73
CA GLN A 73 -20.70 -25.00 7.61
C GLN A 73 -19.28 -24.93 7.01
N ASP A 74 -18.50 -23.93 7.42
CA ASP A 74 -17.15 -23.69 6.90
C ASP A 74 -16.05 -24.19 7.85
N ARG A 75 -15.94 -25.52 7.99
CA ARG A 75 -14.99 -26.16 8.93
C ARG A 75 -13.52 -25.84 8.62
N LEU A 76 -13.19 -25.65 7.34
CA LEU A 76 -11.83 -25.39 6.85
C LEU A 76 -11.57 -23.90 6.53
N LEU A 77 -12.54 -23.02 6.82
CA LEU A 77 -12.45 -21.57 6.58
C LEU A 77 -12.21 -21.20 5.11
N MET A 78 -12.62 -22.06 4.17
CA MET A 78 -12.51 -21.81 2.73
C MET A 78 -13.51 -20.75 2.26
N GLY A 79 -14.71 -20.73 2.84
CA GLY A 79 -15.70 -19.67 2.62
C GLY A 79 -15.21 -18.33 3.17
N ASN A 80 -14.61 -18.32 4.38
CA ASN A 80 -13.96 -17.13 4.94
C ASN A 80 -12.90 -16.59 3.99
N ARG A 81 -11.99 -17.46 3.55
CA ARG A 81 -10.91 -17.12 2.61
C ARG A 81 -11.45 -16.57 1.29
N ALA A 82 -12.58 -17.09 0.79
CA ALA A 82 -13.23 -16.58 -0.41
C ALA A 82 -13.69 -15.11 -0.24
N ILE A 83 -14.32 -14.78 0.89
CA ILE A 83 -14.73 -13.40 1.21
C ILE A 83 -13.52 -12.49 1.33
N VAL A 84 -12.45 -12.91 2.01
CA VAL A 84 -11.22 -12.12 2.14
C VAL A 84 -10.62 -11.80 0.77
N ASN A 85 -10.51 -12.79 -0.12
CA ASN A 85 -10.02 -12.58 -1.48
C ASN A 85 -10.93 -11.66 -2.29
N ALA A 86 -12.25 -11.81 -2.16
CA ALA A 86 -13.21 -10.98 -2.86
C ALA A 86 -13.14 -9.51 -2.40
N ALA A 87 -13.05 -9.27 -1.09
CA ALA A 87 -12.87 -7.94 -0.51
C ALA A 87 -11.56 -7.29 -0.99
N LEU A 88 -10.44 -8.01 -0.93
CA LEU A 88 -9.14 -7.51 -1.41
C LEU A 88 -9.15 -7.25 -2.93
N THR A 89 -9.90 -8.05 -3.69
CA THR A 89 -10.07 -7.86 -5.14
C THR A 89 -10.84 -6.58 -5.43
N LEU A 90 -11.93 -6.31 -4.71
CA LEU A 90 -12.70 -5.09 -4.86
C LEU A 90 -11.92 -3.85 -4.41
N ASP A 91 -11.13 -3.94 -3.34
CA ASP A 91 -10.25 -2.85 -2.89
C ASP A 91 -9.26 -2.41 -3.97
N LYS A 92 -8.78 -3.36 -4.78
CA LYS A 92 -7.89 -3.07 -5.93
C LYS A 92 -8.60 -2.40 -7.10
N ASN A 93 -9.92 -2.49 -7.20
CA ASN A 93 -10.71 -2.04 -8.34
C ASN A 93 -11.67 -0.87 -8.01
N ILE A 94 -11.80 -0.49 -6.75
CA ILE A 94 -12.70 0.57 -6.29
C ILE A 94 -11.92 1.54 -5.42
N ASP A 95 -11.88 2.80 -5.84
CA ASP A 95 -11.31 3.86 -5.02
C ASP A 95 -12.10 4.01 -3.71
N ASN A 96 -11.38 4.21 -2.61
CA ASN A 96 -11.95 4.39 -1.27
C ASN A 96 -12.86 3.23 -0.81
N PHE A 97 -12.62 1.99 -1.28
CA PHE A 97 -13.31 0.82 -0.77
C PHE A 97 -13.10 0.67 0.75
N ASN A 98 -14.18 0.39 1.49
CA ASN A 98 -14.14 0.24 2.94
C ASN A 98 -13.62 -1.14 3.36
N LEU A 99 -12.33 -1.42 3.13
CA LEU A 99 -11.74 -2.71 3.42
C LEU A 99 -11.80 -3.09 4.91
N VAL A 100 -11.75 -2.09 5.82
CA VAL A 100 -11.81 -2.32 7.27
C VAL A 100 -13.16 -2.91 7.73
N TYR A 101 -14.22 -2.80 6.92
CA TYR A 101 -15.49 -3.49 7.19
C TYR A 101 -15.33 -5.02 7.32
N PHE A 102 -14.32 -5.60 6.66
CA PHE A 102 -14.11 -7.04 6.61
C PHE A 102 -13.19 -7.58 7.71
N MET A 103 -12.85 -6.77 8.72
CA MET A 103 -12.05 -7.20 9.88
C MET A 103 -12.53 -8.50 10.56
N PRO A 104 -13.85 -8.76 10.73
CA PRO A 104 -14.31 -10.04 11.29
C PRO A 104 -13.86 -11.27 10.50
N PHE A 105 -13.70 -11.15 9.18
CA PHE A 105 -13.20 -12.23 8.32
C PHE A 105 -11.67 -12.33 8.37
N PHE A 106 -10.98 -11.19 8.46
CA PHE A 106 -9.52 -11.14 8.59
C PHE A 106 -9.03 -11.75 9.91
N ASN A 107 -9.75 -11.51 11.00
CA ASN A 107 -9.44 -12.07 12.32
C ASN A 107 -9.60 -13.60 12.38
N ARG A 108 -10.23 -14.22 11.37
CA ARG A 108 -10.42 -15.67 11.25
C ARG A 108 -9.46 -16.32 10.26
N MET A 109 -8.50 -15.58 9.70
CA MET A 109 -7.50 -16.16 8.80
C MET A 109 -6.67 -17.22 9.52
N THR A 110 -6.42 -18.32 8.83
CA THR A 110 -5.67 -19.48 9.33
C THR A 110 -4.17 -19.33 9.09
N GLU A 111 -3.37 -20.21 9.69
CA GLU A 111 -1.93 -20.30 9.42
C GLU A 111 -1.60 -20.43 7.92
N ALA A 112 -2.44 -21.12 7.15
CA ALA A 112 -2.28 -21.28 5.72
C ALA A 112 -2.48 -19.97 4.93
N ASP A 113 -3.23 -19.01 5.47
CA ASP A 113 -3.43 -17.69 4.85
C ASP A 113 -2.23 -16.76 5.06
N TRP A 114 -1.34 -17.11 5.97
CA TRP A 114 -0.11 -16.37 6.28
C TRP A 114 1.14 -16.94 5.60
N GLN A 115 1.01 -18.02 4.83
CA GLN A 115 2.12 -18.58 4.06
C GLN A 115 2.32 -17.82 2.73
N PRO A 116 3.53 -17.33 2.44
CA PRO A 116 3.85 -16.77 1.13
C PRO A 116 3.85 -17.88 0.08
N TYR A 117 3.72 -17.50 -1.19
CA TYR A 117 3.72 -18.44 -2.31
C TYR A 117 4.49 -17.89 -3.49
N ILE A 118 4.87 -18.76 -4.43
CA ILE A 118 5.55 -18.36 -5.66
C ILE A 118 4.52 -18.31 -6.79
N ALA A 119 4.46 -17.20 -7.50
CA ALA A 119 3.69 -17.07 -8.74
C ALA A 119 4.61 -16.59 -9.85
N GLN A 120 4.65 -17.33 -10.97
CA GLN A 120 5.48 -16.99 -12.14
C GLN A 120 6.96 -16.73 -11.78
N GLY A 121 7.52 -17.50 -10.85
CA GLY A 121 8.92 -17.35 -10.39
C GLY A 121 9.16 -16.20 -9.40
N HIS A 122 8.14 -15.41 -9.06
CA HIS A 122 8.24 -14.33 -8.09
C HIS A 122 7.60 -14.71 -6.75
N SER A 123 8.26 -14.33 -5.65
CA SER A 123 7.70 -14.47 -4.31
C SER A 123 6.55 -13.47 -4.13
N VAL A 124 5.37 -13.98 -3.79
CA VAL A 124 4.18 -13.19 -3.50
C VAL A 124 3.90 -13.24 -2.00
N PRO A 125 3.64 -12.07 -1.36
CA PRO A 125 3.24 -12.05 0.05
C PRO A 125 2.00 -12.91 0.29
N SER A 126 1.91 -13.47 1.49
CA SER A 126 0.73 -14.23 1.92
C SER A 126 -0.55 -13.41 1.85
N LEU A 127 -1.71 -14.08 1.83
CA LEU A 127 -3.00 -13.38 1.79
C LEU A 127 -3.15 -12.41 2.96
N GLY A 128 -2.80 -12.85 4.17
CA GLY A 128 -2.83 -12.00 5.36
C GLY A 128 -1.92 -10.79 5.22
N GLN A 129 -0.71 -10.95 4.67
CA GLN A 129 0.20 -9.84 4.43
C GLN A 129 -0.33 -8.87 3.37
N GLN A 130 -0.96 -9.37 2.30
CA GLN A 130 -1.56 -8.52 1.28
C GLN A 130 -2.69 -7.67 1.86
N VAL A 131 -3.57 -8.25 2.67
CA VAL A 131 -4.64 -7.50 3.37
C VAL A 131 -4.05 -6.38 4.23
N VAL A 132 -3.01 -6.68 5.00
CA VAL A 132 -2.34 -5.71 5.88
C VAL A 132 -1.72 -4.57 5.09
N ASN A 133 -1.00 -4.87 4.00
CA ASN A 133 -0.42 -3.84 3.12
C ASN A 133 -1.48 -2.88 2.57
N HIS A 134 -2.66 -3.41 2.23
CA HIS A 134 -3.78 -2.60 1.72
C HIS A 134 -4.45 -1.77 2.82
N LEU A 135 -4.71 -2.35 4.00
CA LEU A 135 -5.28 -1.63 5.15
C LEU A 135 -4.36 -0.48 5.62
N LEU A 136 -3.05 -0.66 5.52
CA LEU A 136 -2.03 0.32 5.91
C LEU A 136 -1.63 1.26 4.77
N LYS A 137 -2.26 1.15 3.61
CA LYS A 137 -2.10 2.13 2.53
C LYS A 137 -2.59 3.48 3.03
N ASN A 138 -1.76 4.51 2.86
CA ASN A 138 -2.05 5.88 3.30
C ASN A 138 -2.29 6.00 4.82
N LEU A 139 -1.57 5.19 5.60
CA LEU A 139 -1.62 5.23 7.07
C LEU A 139 -1.49 6.64 7.66
N PRO A 140 -0.60 7.55 7.17
CA PRO A 140 -0.48 8.89 7.72
C PRO A 140 -1.74 9.76 7.62
N GLN A 141 -2.73 9.37 6.81
CA GLN A 141 -4.00 10.08 6.64
C GLN A 141 -5.15 9.47 7.45
N ARG A 142 -4.90 8.40 8.22
CA ARG A 142 -5.93 7.70 9.01
C ARG A 142 -6.03 8.27 10.42
N ASP A 143 -7.22 8.20 11.00
CA ASP A 143 -7.46 8.55 12.40
C ASP A 143 -6.99 7.43 13.35
N THR A 144 -6.91 7.75 14.64
CA THR A 144 -6.47 6.81 15.69
C THR A 144 -7.40 5.60 15.80
N LYS A 145 -8.72 5.80 15.68
CA LYS A 145 -9.73 4.74 15.75
C LYS A 145 -9.53 3.69 14.66
N TYR A 146 -9.22 4.11 13.44
CA TYR A 146 -8.90 3.21 12.33
C TYR A 146 -7.63 2.40 12.63
N VAL A 147 -6.58 3.06 13.13
CA VAL A 147 -5.32 2.40 13.48
C VAL A 147 -5.53 1.36 14.58
N ASP A 148 -6.28 1.69 15.62
CA ASP A 148 -6.60 0.78 16.72
C ASP A 148 -7.35 -0.45 16.22
N THR A 149 -8.29 -0.26 15.28
CA THR A 149 -9.10 -1.34 14.70
C THR A 149 -8.23 -2.39 14.00
N ILE A 150 -7.14 -1.99 13.34
CA ILE A 150 -6.29 -2.90 12.56
C ILE A 150 -5.01 -3.35 13.29
N ALA A 151 -4.76 -2.84 14.51
CA ALA A 151 -3.50 -3.00 15.22
C ALA A 151 -3.13 -4.48 15.46
N ASP A 152 -4.07 -5.31 15.89
CA ASP A 152 -3.82 -6.74 16.18
C ASP A 152 -3.49 -7.55 14.93
N LEU A 153 -4.15 -7.22 13.82
CA LEU A 153 -3.85 -7.84 12.53
C LEU A 153 -2.45 -7.46 12.05
N PHE A 154 -2.05 -6.19 12.23
CA PHE A 154 -0.70 -5.76 11.92
C PHE A 154 0.36 -6.40 12.84
N ARG A 155 0.10 -6.52 14.15
CA ARG A 155 0.99 -7.25 15.09
C ARG A 155 1.19 -8.70 14.65
N THR A 156 0.12 -9.35 14.19
CA THR A 156 0.19 -10.70 13.62
C THR A 156 1.11 -10.74 12.40
N ALA A 157 0.93 -9.82 11.44
CA ALA A 157 1.78 -9.73 10.25
C ALA A 157 3.25 -9.53 10.60
N LEU A 158 3.54 -8.63 11.55
CA LEU A 158 4.90 -8.38 12.02
C LEU A 158 5.52 -9.62 12.67
N LYS A 159 4.76 -10.38 13.47
CA LYS A 159 5.23 -11.64 14.06
C LYS A 159 5.51 -12.71 13.00
N LYS A 160 4.66 -12.82 11.98
CA LYS A 160 4.80 -13.80 10.89
C LYS A 160 5.93 -13.46 9.92
N SER A 161 6.24 -12.17 9.75
CA SER A 161 7.23 -11.70 8.80
C SER A 161 7.97 -10.45 9.33
N PRO A 162 8.82 -10.62 10.37
CA PRO A 162 9.43 -9.50 11.10
C PRO A 162 10.46 -8.70 10.30
N TYR A 163 11.00 -9.29 9.24
CA TYR A 163 11.98 -8.66 8.35
C TYR A 163 11.39 -8.24 7.00
N TYR A 164 10.08 -8.38 6.82
CA TYR A 164 9.43 -7.93 5.59
C TYR A 164 9.46 -6.40 5.53
N LYS A 165 9.97 -5.86 4.41
CA LYS A 165 10.24 -4.43 4.23
C LYS A 165 9.03 -3.55 4.56
N GLU A 166 7.86 -3.89 4.01
CA GLU A 166 6.66 -3.07 4.23
C GLU A 166 6.17 -3.16 5.67
N ASN A 167 6.34 -4.29 6.38
CA ASN A 167 6.01 -4.37 7.81
C ASN A 167 6.85 -3.41 8.64
N LEU A 168 8.17 -3.38 8.40
CA LEU A 168 9.05 -2.45 9.10
C LEU A 168 8.73 -0.99 8.74
N ARG A 169 8.38 -0.71 7.47
CA ARG A 169 8.01 0.64 7.05
C ARG A 169 6.72 1.08 7.73
N HIS A 170 5.70 0.23 7.74
CA HIS A 170 4.44 0.52 8.44
C HIS A 170 4.63 0.66 9.94
N LEU A 171 5.54 -0.12 10.55
CA LEU A 171 5.90 0.04 11.95
C LEU A 171 6.48 1.44 12.23
N ALA A 172 7.40 1.91 11.39
CA ALA A 172 7.96 3.27 11.50
C ALA A 172 6.90 4.37 11.32
N GLN A 173 5.97 4.18 10.38
CA GLN A 173 4.83 5.08 10.17
C GLN A 173 3.88 5.11 11.37
N MET A 174 3.57 3.95 11.98
CA MET A 174 2.79 3.88 13.21
C MET A 174 3.50 4.60 14.36
N HIS A 175 4.79 4.34 14.57
CA HIS A 175 5.57 5.06 15.58
C HIS A 175 5.51 6.58 15.38
N THR A 176 5.62 7.04 14.12
CA THR A 176 5.48 8.46 13.78
C THR A 176 4.10 9.01 14.17
N LEU A 177 3.02 8.31 13.83
CA LEU A 177 1.65 8.72 14.18
C LEU A 177 1.41 8.80 15.69
N PHE A 178 2.00 7.88 16.46
CA PHE A 178 1.89 7.89 17.92
C PHE A 178 2.91 8.82 18.61
N GLY A 179 3.62 9.67 17.86
CA GLY A 179 4.63 10.59 18.41
C GLY A 179 5.90 9.92 18.93
N LYS A 180 6.07 8.61 18.70
CA LYS A 180 7.23 7.79 19.08
C LYS A 180 8.39 7.99 18.11
N LYS A 181 8.90 9.22 18.09
CA LYS A 181 9.83 9.71 17.07
C LYS A 181 11.14 8.94 17.06
N LYS A 182 11.69 8.59 18.22
CA LYS A 182 12.96 7.87 18.34
C LYS A 182 12.83 6.47 17.72
N GLU A 183 11.79 5.74 18.08
CA GLU A 183 11.52 4.39 17.57
C GLU A 183 11.24 4.39 16.07
N ALA A 184 10.57 5.42 15.55
CA ALA A 184 10.39 5.60 14.11
C ALA A 184 11.74 5.78 13.39
N VAL A 185 12.61 6.66 13.91
CA VAL A 185 13.95 6.89 13.37
C VAL A 185 14.78 5.60 13.38
N ASP A 186 14.81 4.89 14.51
CA ASP A 186 15.57 3.64 14.66
C ASP A 186 15.08 2.57 13.67
N THR A 187 13.76 2.48 13.47
CA THR A 187 13.16 1.56 12.50
C THR A 187 13.54 1.92 11.05
N TYR A 188 13.51 3.22 10.69
CA TYR A 188 13.95 3.68 9.37
C TYR A 188 15.45 3.47 9.13
N LYS A 189 16.30 3.70 10.13
CA LYS A 189 17.73 3.38 10.05
C LYS A 189 17.93 1.88 9.77
N LYS A 190 17.24 1.00 10.51
CA LYS A 190 17.28 -0.46 10.29
C LYS A 190 16.86 -0.86 8.89
N LEU A 191 15.82 -0.23 8.33
CA LEU A 191 15.38 -0.41 6.95
C LEU A 191 16.46 0.01 5.94
N LEU A 192 17.03 1.20 6.12
CA LEU A 192 18.00 1.80 5.21
C LEU A 192 19.35 1.06 5.18
N ARG A 193 19.64 0.19 6.16
CA ARG A 193 20.79 -0.73 6.12
C ARG A 193 20.65 -1.81 5.05
N ARG A 194 19.43 -2.11 4.57
CA ARG A 194 19.16 -3.19 3.59
C ARG A 194 18.43 -2.71 2.34
N HIS A 195 17.69 -1.62 2.45
CA HIS A 195 16.82 -1.12 1.40
C HIS A 195 17.09 0.36 1.15
N HIS A 196 17.47 0.70 -0.08
CA HIS A 196 17.84 2.05 -0.48
C HIS A 196 16.75 2.72 -1.34
N ASP A 197 15.49 2.38 -1.10
CA ASP A 197 14.38 3.01 -1.81
C ASP A 197 14.30 4.50 -1.49
N SER A 198 14.19 5.36 -2.52
CA SER A 198 14.19 6.82 -2.35
C SER A 198 13.20 7.36 -1.31
N TYR A 199 12.01 6.75 -1.20
CA TYR A 199 10.99 7.20 -0.27
C TYR A 199 11.36 6.93 1.19
N LEU A 200 12.19 5.94 1.50
CA LEU A 200 12.64 5.66 2.87
C LEU A 200 13.54 6.78 3.39
N TYR A 201 14.44 7.30 2.56
CA TYR A 201 15.26 8.46 2.90
C TYR A 201 14.40 9.70 3.16
N ALA A 202 13.42 9.96 2.29
CA ALA A 202 12.52 11.09 2.44
C ALA A 202 11.59 10.97 3.67
N GLU A 203 11.14 9.76 4.00
CA GLU A 203 10.36 9.52 5.22
C GLU A 203 11.21 9.74 6.48
N LEU A 204 12.45 9.26 6.51
CA LEU A 204 13.39 9.54 7.60
C LEU A 204 13.69 11.05 7.71
N ALA A 205 13.89 11.75 6.59
CA ALA A 205 14.22 13.19 6.58
C ALA A 205 13.17 14.04 7.30
N LYS A 206 11.89 13.66 7.21
CA LYS A 206 10.79 14.34 7.93
C LYS A 206 10.90 14.21 9.44
N LEU A 207 11.58 13.17 9.92
CA LEU A 207 11.81 12.92 11.34
C LEU A 207 13.14 13.49 11.83
N ILE A 208 14.08 13.88 10.98
CA ILE A 208 15.32 14.49 11.47
C ILE A 208 15.06 15.96 11.87
N TYR A 209 15.91 16.54 12.71
CA TYR A 209 15.88 17.99 12.99
C TYR A 209 17.08 18.71 12.39
N ASN A 210 18.27 18.11 12.45
CA ASN A 210 19.50 18.66 11.91
C ASN A 210 19.36 18.99 10.40
N PRO A 211 19.51 20.26 10.00
CA PRO A 211 19.32 20.66 8.60
C PRO A 211 20.28 19.97 7.62
N SER A 212 21.56 19.79 8.00
CA SER A 212 22.56 19.15 7.15
C SER A 212 22.23 17.67 6.90
N GLU A 213 21.77 16.96 7.92
CA GLU A 213 21.31 15.57 7.78
C GLU A 213 20.04 15.46 6.94
N LYS A 214 19.07 16.38 7.12
CA LYS A 214 17.86 16.44 6.28
C LYS A 214 18.20 16.63 4.80
N ILE A 215 19.07 17.60 4.52
CA ILE A 215 19.54 17.87 3.16
C ILE A 215 20.19 16.61 2.59
N ALA A 216 21.10 15.97 3.34
CA ALA A 216 21.77 14.76 2.88
C ALA A 216 20.79 13.61 2.59
N LEU A 217 19.77 13.40 3.44
CA LEU A 217 18.73 12.40 3.21
C LEU A 217 17.91 12.69 1.95
N TYR A 218 17.51 13.94 1.72
CA TYR A 218 16.78 14.28 0.48
C TYR A 218 17.66 14.19 -0.77
N SER A 219 18.97 14.50 -0.69
CA SER A 219 19.92 14.24 -1.77
C SER A 219 20.02 12.74 -2.11
N MET A 220 20.01 11.88 -1.08
CA MET A 220 19.93 10.43 -1.28
C MET A 220 18.58 10.02 -1.90
N ALA A 221 17.47 10.65 -1.51
CA ALA A 221 16.16 10.41 -2.12
C ALA A 221 16.13 10.77 -3.62
N VAL A 222 16.73 11.89 -4.03
CA VAL A 222 16.91 12.25 -5.45
C VAL A 222 17.72 11.18 -6.18
N THR A 223 18.89 10.84 -5.63
CA THR A 223 19.86 9.93 -6.25
C THR A 223 19.30 8.50 -6.43
N MET A 224 18.57 8.00 -5.43
CA MET A 224 18.05 6.63 -5.44
C MET A 224 16.72 6.48 -6.20
N GLN A 225 16.08 7.58 -6.61
CA GLN A 225 14.84 7.51 -7.36
C GLN A 225 15.14 7.18 -8.82
N ARG A 226 14.72 5.99 -9.28
CA ARG A 226 14.96 5.53 -10.66
C ARG A 226 14.10 6.27 -11.69
N LYS A 227 12.87 6.59 -11.32
CA LYS A 227 11.87 7.21 -12.20
C LYS A 227 11.88 8.73 -12.01
N GLU A 228 12.33 9.43 -13.04
CA GLU A 228 12.57 10.87 -13.00
C GLU A 228 11.35 11.68 -12.58
N GLU A 229 10.15 11.28 -13.02
CA GLU A 229 8.89 11.97 -12.73
C GLU A 229 8.59 12.06 -11.22
N TYR A 230 9.18 11.19 -10.41
CA TYR A 230 9.04 11.18 -8.95
C TYR A 230 10.17 11.89 -8.20
N ARG A 231 11.23 12.34 -8.89
CA ARG A 231 12.33 13.11 -8.27
C ARG A 231 11.92 14.54 -7.94
N ALA A 232 11.01 15.12 -8.73
CA ALA A 232 10.60 16.53 -8.59
C ALA A 232 10.27 16.90 -7.14
N LYS A 233 9.49 16.07 -6.42
CA LYS A 233 9.14 16.37 -5.03
C LYS A 233 10.37 16.51 -4.10
N TYR A 234 11.44 15.73 -4.31
CA TYR A 234 12.64 15.80 -3.49
C TYR A 234 13.48 17.04 -3.83
N HIS A 235 13.56 17.41 -5.10
CA HIS A 235 14.17 18.68 -5.53
C HIS A 235 13.47 19.88 -4.89
N LEU A 236 12.13 19.88 -4.83
CA LEU A 236 11.39 20.96 -4.17
C LEU A 236 11.67 21.04 -2.66
N GLU A 237 11.77 19.90 -1.97
CA GLU A 237 12.13 19.83 -0.56
C GLU A 237 13.55 20.36 -0.31
N LEU A 238 14.52 19.97 -1.16
CA LEU A 238 15.88 20.49 -1.10
C LEU A 238 15.95 22.00 -1.31
N ALA A 239 15.24 22.51 -2.33
CA ALA A 239 15.15 23.94 -2.59
C ALA A 239 14.57 24.69 -1.37
N ALA A 240 13.51 24.16 -0.76
CA ALA A 240 12.90 24.77 0.42
C ALA A 240 13.82 24.76 1.64
N LEU A 241 14.58 23.69 1.88
CA LEU A 241 15.53 23.58 2.99
C LEU A 241 16.74 24.51 2.84
N MET A 242 17.18 24.74 1.60
CA MET A 242 18.39 25.48 1.29
C MET A 242 18.15 26.96 0.96
N GLN A 243 16.89 27.40 0.86
CA GLN A 243 16.53 28.73 0.33
C GLN A 243 17.22 29.91 1.03
N ASP A 244 17.49 29.79 2.33
CA ASP A 244 18.08 30.87 3.13
C ASP A 244 19.58 30.70 3.35
N THR A 245 20.08 29.46 3.40
CA THR A 245 21.47 29.14 3.74
C THR A 245 22.36 28.89 2.53
N LEU A 246 21.80 28.32 1.47
CA LEU A 246 22.50 27.91 0.25
C LEU A 246 21.66 28.30 -1.00
N PRO A 247 21.34 29.59 -1.20
CA PRO A 247 20.36 30.03 -2.20
C PRO A 247 20.72 29.64 -3.65
N ALA A 248 22.02 29.58 -3.99
CA ALA A 248 22.48 29.13 -5.30
C ALA A 248 22.15 27.64 -5.57
N ARG A 249 22.28 26.78 -4.55
CA ARG A 249 21.90 25.37 -4.65
C ARG A 249 20.38 25.22 -4.65
N ALA A 250 19.68 25.99 -3.82
CA ALA A 250 18.23 26.02 -3.83
C ALA A 250 17.66 26.42 -5.20
N ALA A 251 18.27 27.39 -5.88
CA ALA A 251 17.89 27.78 -7.23
C ALA A 251 18.11 26.66 -8.25
N TYR A 252 19.24 25.94 -8.16
CA TYR A 252 19.51 24.76 -9.00
C TYR A 252 18.45 23.67 -8.80
N GLU A 253 18.18 23.30 -7.56
CA GLU A 253 17.17 22.30 -7.20
C GLU A 253 15.79 22.69 -7.72
N LEU A 254 15.43 23.97 -7.59
CA LEU A 254 14.16 24.47 -8.09
C LEU A 254 14.08 24.39 -9.62
N GLN A 255 15.16 24.68 -10.34
CA GLN A 255 15.20 24.49 -11.80
C GLN A 255 14.99 23.02 -12.20
N CYS A 256 15.62 22.07 -11.49
CA CYS A 256 15.37 20.65 -11.70
C CYS A 256 13.89 20.29 -11.47
N TYR A 257 13.28 20.79 -10.39
CA TYR A 257 11.84 20.61 -10.13
C TYR A 257 10.99 21.09 -11.31
N PHE A 258 11.17 22.34 -11.77
CA PHE A 258 10.39 22.91 -12.87
C PHE A 258 10.60 22.13 -14.17
N GLY A 259 11.85 21.79 -14.51
CA GLY A 259 12.17 21.03 -15.72
C GLY A 259 11.56 19.64 -15.75
N ILE A 260 11.49 18.93 -14.61
CA ILE A 260 10.79 17.64 -14.52
C ILE A 260 9.28 17.84 -14.64
N ARG A 261 8.70 18.81 -13.92
CA ARG A 261 7.25 19.08 -13.97
C ARG A 261 6.79 19.40 -15.38
N GLN A 262 7.53 20.23 -16.11
CA GLN A 262 7.23 20.59 -17.49
C GLN A 262 7.31 19.37 -18.43
N ARG A 263 8.41 18.60 -18.39
CA ARG A 263 8.60 17.43 -19.27
C ARG A 263 7.52 16.36 -19.08
N HIS A 264 7.06 16.17 -17.85
CA HIS A 264 6.01 15.19 -17.52
C HIS A 264 4.61 15.79 -17.44
N GLN A 265 4.40 17.04 -17.88
CA GLN A 265 3.10 17.74 -17.87
C GLN A 265 2.40 17.72 -16.50
N GLN A 266 3.19 17.82 -15.43
CA GLN A 266 2.70 17.79 -14.06
C GLN A 266 2.43 19.20 -13.53
N HIS A 267 1.43 19.33 -12.67
CA HIS A 267 1.09 20.59 -12.02
C HIS A 267 2.26 21.17 -11.21
N ILE A 268 2.49 22.48 -11.37
CA ILE A 268 3.46 23.29 -10.61
C ILE A 268 2.73 23.95 -9.43
N THR A 269 3.22 23.74 -8.21
CA THR A 269 2.56 24.27 -7.01
C THR A 269 2.74 25.78 -6.86
N ALA A 270 1.79 26.46 -6.22
CA ALA A 270 1.91 27.87 -5.88
C ALA A 270 3.12 28.15 -4.97
N PHE A 271 3.44 27.22 -4.07
CA PHE A 271 4.63 27.28 -3.23
C PHE A 271 5.92 27.35 -4.06
N ALA A 272 6.06 26.50 -5.09
CA ALA A 272 7.24 26.51 -5.96
C ALA A 272 7.37 27.83 -6.73
N LYS A 273 6.26 28.43 -7.17
CA LYS A 273 6.26 29.75 -7.82
C LYS A 273 6.76 30.85 -6.88
N ARG A 274 6.26 30.89 -5.64
CA ARG A 274 6.74 31.85 -4.62
C ARG A 274 8.23 31.66 -4.32
N LEU A 275 8.68 30.41 -4.24
CA LEU A 275 10.10 30.11 -4.01
C LEU A 275 10.97 30.57 -5.19
N MET A 276 10.47 30.47 -6.42
CA MET A 276 11.13 30.98 -7.62
C MET A 276 11.27 32.50 -7.57
N ASP A 277 10.23 33.22 -7.15
CA ASP A 277 10.28 34.68 -6.99
C ASP A 277 11.30 35.09 -5.93
N LYS A 278 11.39 34.34 -4.82
CA LYS A 278 12.37 34.56 -3.76
C LYS A 278 13.81 34.35 -4.24
N LEU A 279 14.03 33.32 -5.06
CA LEU A 279 15.36 32.92 -5.53
C LEU A 279 15.75 33.55 -6.88
N LYS A 280 14.96 34.48 -7.42
CA LYS A 280 15.14 35.05 -8.76
C LYS A 280 16.50 35.69 -9.02
N THR A 281 17.17 36.17 -7.98
CA THR A 281 18.50 36.80 -8.05
C THR A 281 19.65 35.82 -7.80
N ALA A 282 19.36 34.61 -7.31
CA ALA A 282 20.37 33.61 -7.02
C ALA A 282 20.79 32.92 -8.31
N LYS A 283 22.08 33.00 -8.64
CA LYS A 283 22.65 32.25 -9.77
C LYS A 283 22.79 30.77 -9.36
N PRO A 284 22.16 29.83 -10.07
CA PRO A 284 22.31 28.40 -9.77
C PRO A 284 23.76 27.95 -9.83
N VAL A 285 24.12 26.99 -8.97
CA VAL A 285 25.40 26.27 -9.09
C VAL A 285 25.44 25.44 -10.37
N LYS A 286 26.62 24.98 -10.76
CA LYS A 286 26.77 24.05 -11.89
C LYS A 286 26.33 22.65 -11.48
N ASP A 287 25.87 21.86 -12.44
CA ASP A 287 25.46 20.46 -12.23
C ASP A 287 26.58 19.61 -11.60
N GLU A 288 27.84 19.84 -11.99
CA GLU A 288 29.01 19.16 -11.40
C GLU A 288 29.14 19.42 -9.88
N ASP A 289 28.91 20.67 -9.45
CA ASP A 289 28.98 21.07 -8.04
C ASP A 289 27.83 20.47 -7.21
N GLU A 290 26.66 20.29 -7.82
CA GLU A 290 25.51 19.65 -7.17
C GLU A 290 25.67 18.14 -7.08
N ARG A 291 26.15 17.49 -8.15
CA ARG A 291 26.48 16.05 -8.13
C ARG A 291 27.51 15.73 -7.06
N LEU A 292 28.53 16.57 -6.89
CA LEU A 292 29.53 16.38 -5.83
C LEU A 292 28.89 16.47 -4.43
N MET A 293 27.92 17.37 -4.23
CA MET A 293 27.18 17.44 -2.97
C MET A 293 26.36 16.17 -2.73
N TYR A 294 25.67 15.65 -3.75
CA TYR A 294 24.92 14.39 -3.63
C TYR A 294 25.84 13.21 -3.28
N LEU A 295 27.04 13.16 -3.86
CA LEU A 295 28.05 12.15 -3.50
C LEU A 295 28.48 12.28 -2.03
N ARG A 296 28.73 13.51 -1.55
CA ARG A 296 29.10 13.78 -0.15
C ARG A 296 27.96 13.47 0.83
N ALA A 297 26.71 13.65 0.42
CA ALA A 297 25.54 13.32 1.22
C ALA A 297 25.52 11.85 1.66
N LYS A 298 26.03 10.93 0.83
CA LYS A 298 26.14 9.50 1.19
C LYS A 298 26.95 9.29 2.47
N ALA A 299 28.07 10.00 2.65
CA ALA A 299 28.89 9.86 3.85
C ALA A 299 28.16 10.35 5.11
N VAL A 300 27.43 11.46 5.01
CA VAL A 300 26.60 11.99 6.11
C VAL A 300 25.50 11.00 6.48
N VAL A 301 24.82 10.45 5.48
CA VAL A 301 23.72 9.50 5.69
C VAL A 301 24.21 8.16 6.25
N ASN A 302 25.35 7.65 5.79
CA ASN A 302 25.96 6.45 6.37
C ASN A 302 26.28 6.66 7.86
N LYS A 303 26.94 7.78 8.20
CA LYS A 303 27.21 8.13 9.60
C LYS A 303 25.93 8.22 10.43
N LEU A 304 24.86 8.79 9.89
CA LEU A 304 23.55 8.86 10.56
C LEU A 304 22.94 7.46 10.80
N ILE A 305 23.03 6.55 9.83
CA ILE A 305 22.44 5.20 9.89
C ILE A 305 23.26 4.26 10.79
N ASP A 306 24.57 4.42 10.79
CA ASP A 306 25.51 3.51 11.45
C ASP A 306 25.83 3.92 12.89
N ASN A 307 25.61 5.19 13.25
CA ASN A 307 25.69 5.62 14.66
C ASN A 307 24.47 5.10 15.44
N GLU A 308 24.73 4.19 16.38
CA GLU A 308 23.82 3.77 17.47
C GLU A 308 23.73 4.83 18.58
#